data_AF-A0A7C2E436-F1
#
_entry.id   AF-A0A7C2E436-F1
#
_cell.length_a   1.000
_cell.length_b   1.000
_cell.length_c   1.000
_cell.angle_alpha   90.00
_cell.angle_beta   90.00
_cell.angle_gamma   90.00
#
_symmetry.space_group_name_H-M   'P 1'
#
loop_
_entity.id
_entity.type
_entity.pdbx_description
1 polymer ?
#
loop_
_entity_poly.entity_id
_entity_poly.type
_entity_poly.pdbx_seq_one_letter_code
_entity_poly.pdbx_strand_id
1 'polypeptide(L)'
;VAVGACATAGGIQALRNFGDVKEVIPLVYASPEYIKTLEKATPISDHVPVDFELRGCPINKRQLLEVISAFLHGRRPNIPTYSLCIECKRQGIPCVMVARGVPCLGPVTRAGCGALCPLYGRGCYACFGPAETPNPRALSKYWKRLGVADEDITRAYRAFTAGAEAFRKESETREKQDAQG
;
A
#
# COMPACT_ATOMS: atom_id res chain seq x y z
N VAL A 1 3.97 18.47 5.11
CA VAL A 1 4.53 17.18 4.64
C VAL A 1 3.94 16.01 5.45
N ALA A 2 3.38 15.00 4.79
CA ALA A 2 2.90 13.76 5.40
C ALA A 2 3.92 12.63 5.21
N VAL A 3 4.20 11.85 6.26
CA VAL A 3 5.29 10.87 6.27
C VAL A 3 4.79 9.48 6.65
N GLY A 4 5.00 8.53 5.73
CA GLY A 4 4.70 7.12 5.90
C GLY A 4 3.29 6.71 5.48
N ALA A 5 3.11 5.40 5.25
CA ALA A 5 1.85 4.82 4.78
C ALA A 5 0.65 5.13 5.71
N CYS A 6 0.88 5.23 7.02
CA CYS A 6 -0.14 5.65 7.97
C CYS A 6 -0.66 7.06 7.69
N ALA A 7 0.24 8.01 7.42
CA ALA A 7 -0.12 9.39 7.15
C ALA A 7 -0.72 9.59 5.75
N THR A 8 -0.27 8.82 4.75
CA THR A 8 -0.64 9.03 3.33
C THR A 8 -1.79 8.14 2.87
N ALA A 9 -2.12 7.07 3.61
CA ALA A 9 -3.11 6.07 3.20
C ALA A 9 -3.89 5.47 4.37
N GLY A 10 -3.74 6.01 5.60
CA GLY A 10 -4.26 5.43 6.85
C GLY A 10 -3.48 4.20 7.35
N GLY A 11 -2.60 3.62 6.53
CA GLY A 11 -1.72 2.52 6.92
C GLY A 11 -2.47 1.22 7.20
N ILE A 12 -1.90 0.37 8.04
CA ILE A 12 -2.57 -0.85 8.52
C ILE A 12 -3.85 -0.53 9.32
N GLN A 13 -3.91 0.64 9.94
CA GLN A 13 -5.08 1.07 10.70
C GLN A 13 -6.30 1.33 9.80
N ALA A 14 -6.10 1.60 8.50
CA ALA A 14 -7.18 1.75 7.53
C ALA A 14 -7.97 0.46 7.27
N LEU A 15 -7.46 -0.72 7.69
CA LEU A 15 -8.20 -1.97 7.61
C LEU A 15 -9.55 -1.90 8.33
N ARG A 16 -9.63 -1.10 9.41
CA ARG A 16 -10.88 -0.84 10.13
C ARG A 16 -11.99 -0.26 9.26
N ASN A 17 -11.64 0.41 8.15
CA ASN A 17 -12.62 1.07 7.30
C ASN A 17 -13.50 0.08 6.53
N PHE A 18 -13.11 -1.21 6.54
CA PHE A 18 -13.77 -2.32 5.87
C PHE A 18 -14.45 -3.29 6.85
N GLY A 19 -14.69 -2.86 8.09
CA GLY A 19 -15.40 -3.64 9.12
C GLY A 19 -15.96 -2.74 10.22
N ASP A 20 -16.67 -3.31 11.18
CA ASP A 20 -17.15 -2.56 12.35
C ASP A 20 -16.16 -2.70 13.52
N VAL A 21 -15.52 -1.60 13.89
CA VAL A 21 -14.60 -1.56 15.03
C VAL A 21 -15.28 -1.95 16.34
N LYS A 22 -16.60 -1.70 16.47
CA LYS A 22 -17.36 -2.00 17.69
C LYS A 22 -17.47 -3.50 17.94
N GLU A 23 -17.38 -4.31 16.89
CA GLU A 23 -17.31 -5.76 17.01
C GLU A 23 -15.93 -6.24 17.48
N VAL A 24 -14.86 -5.49 17.13
CA VAL A 24 -13.47 -5.88 17.45
C VAL A 24 -13.05 -5.44 18.85
N ILE A 25 -13.48 -4.26 19.32
CA ILE A 25 -13.11 -3.72 20.64
C ILE A 25 -13.35 -4.72 21.79
N PRO A 26 -14.54 -5.36 21.95
CA PRO A 26 -14.80 -6.28 23.06
C PRO A 26 -14.00 -7.59 22.97
N LEU A 27 -13.42 -7.93 21.82
CA LEU A 27 -12.56 -9.11 21.68
C LEU A 27 -11.16 -8.89 22.27
N VAL A 28 -10.73 -7.63 22.39
CA VAL A 28 -9.37 -7.26 22.83
C VAL A 28 -9.38 -6.66 24.23
N TYR A 29 -10.41 -5.89 24.57
CA TYR A 29 -10.48 -5.13 25.82
C TYR A 29 -11.57 -5.65 26.74
N ALA A 30 -11.21 -5.92 28.00
CA ALA A 30 -12.15 -6.39 29.03
C ALA A 30 -13.23 -5.35 29.41
N SER A 31 -12.92 -4.05 29.26
CA SER A 31 -13.83 -2.93 29.53
C SER A 31 -13.94 -2.04 28.28
N PRO A 32 -14.72 -2.47 27.26
CA PRO A 32 -14.84 -1.79 25.97
C PRO A 32 -15.38 -0.34 26.07
N GLU A 33 -16.14 -0.03 27.12
CA GLU A 33 -16.75 1.27 27.39
C GLU A 33 -15.74 2.42 27.57
N TYR A 34 -14.49 2.11 27.92
CA TYR A 34 -13.44 3.12 28.05
C TYR A 34 -12.76 3.49 26.73
N ILE A 35 -13.04 2.75 25.64
CA ILE A 35 -12.40 2.96 24.35
C ILE A 35 -13.24 3.92 23.51
N LYS A 36 -12.69 5.11 23.26
CA LYS A 36 -13.22 6.06 22.26
C LYS A 36 -12.34 6.03 21.02
N THR A 37 -12.96 5.92 19.86
CA THR A 37 -12.25 5.85 18.59
C THR A 37 -13.06 6.53 17.49
N LEU A 38 -12.37 7.15 16.52
CA LEU A 38 -13.00 7.64 15.29
C LEU A 38 -13.57 6.46 14.51
N GLU A 39 -14.56 6.65 13.64
CA GLU A 39 -15.11 5.54 12.85
C GLU A 39 -14.09 5.00 11.83
N LYS A 40 -13.37 5.91 11.16
CA LYS A 40 -12.46 5.61 10.04
C LYS A 40 -11.06 6.13 10.31
N ALA A 41 -10.06 5.44 9.73
CA ALA A 41 -8.69 5.93 9.63
C ALA A 41 -8.44 6.39 8.19
N THR A 42 -8.35 7.71 7.99
CA THR A 42 -8.14 8.33 6.68
C THR A 42 -6.78 9.04 6.59
N PRO A 43 -6.26 9.31 5.38
CA PRO A 43 -5.03 10.06 5.18
C PRO A 43 -5.09 11.47 5.80
N ILE A 44 -3.93 12.03 6.15
CA ILE A 44 -3.83 13.40 6.69
C ILE A 44 -4.33 14.43 5.67
N SER A 45 -4.15 14.18 4.37
CA SER A 45 -4.63 15.04 3.28
C SER A 45 -6.13 15.26 3.26
N ASP A 46 -6.91 14.37 3.90
CA ASP A 46 -8.37 14.51 3.98
C ASP A 46 -8.78 15.56 5.02
N HIS A 47 -7.86 15.97 5.91
CA HIS A 47 -8.15 16.85 7.04
C HIS A 47 -7.42 18.19 6.96
N VAL A 48 -6.23 18.21 6.36
CA VAL A 48 -5.40 19.42 6.22
C VAL A 48 -4.65 19.41 4.89
N PRO A 49 -4.29 20.59 4.35
CA PRO A 49 -3.44 20.67 3.17
C PRO A 49 -2.08 19.97 3.40
N VAL A 50 -1.65 19.17 2.42
CA VAL A 50 -0.37 18.45 2.47
C VAL A 50 0.45 18.78 1.23
N ASP A 51 1.60 19.43 1.41
CA ASP A 51 2.46 19.85 0.29
C ASP A 51 3.22 18.70 -0.37
N PHE A 52 3.49 17.64 0.40
CA PHE A 52 4.28 16.50 -0.04
C PHE A 52 3.98 15.25 0.79
N GLU A 53 3.93 14.11 0.11
CA GLU A 53 3.76 12.78 0.71
C GLU A 53 5.02 11.93 0.54
N LEU A 54 5.67 11.60 1.66
CA LEU A 54 6.77 10.65 1.67
C LEU A 54 6.25 9.25 2.03
N ARG A 55 6.05 8.42 1.01
CA ARG A 55 5.42 7.09 1.16
C ARG A 55 6.41 6.01 1.60
N GLY A 56 5.92 5.06 2.39
CA GLY A 56 6.65 3.86 2.87
C GLY A 56 6.14 3.36 4.23
N CYS A 57 6.25 2.05 4.49
CA CYS A 57 5.91 1.44 5.79
C CYS A 57 7.04 0.53 6.30
N PRO A 58 8.05 1.08 6.99
CA PRO A 58 8.33 2.50 7.13
C PRO A 58 8.95 3.10 5.85
N ILE A 59 9.04 4.43 5.82
CA ILE A 59 9.95 5.12 4.89
C ILE A 59 11.39 4.67 5.15
N ASN A 60 12.29 4.82 4.18
CA ASN A 60 13.70 4.56 4.42
C ASN A 60 14.52 5.84 4.68
N LYS A 61 15.70 5.64 5.28
CA LYS A 61 16.64 6.73 5.64
C LYS A 61 17.02 7.61 4.44
N ARG A 62 17.27 7.00 3.27
CA ARG A 62 17.73 7.75 2.07
C ARG A 62 16.61 8.66 1.55
N GLN A 63 15.37 8.17 1.49
CA GLN A 63 14.19 8.96 1.15
C GLN A 63 14.03 10.16 2.09
N LEU A 64 14.17 9.94 3.40
CA LEU A 64 14.01 11.03 4.38
C LEU A 64 15.09 12.10 4.23
N LEU A 65 16.35 11.68 4.13
CA LEU A 65 17.47 12.61 3.93
C LEU A 65 17.33 13.40 2.63
N GLU A 66 16.89 12.75 1.55
CA GLU A 66 16.63 13.40 0.27
C GLU A 66 15.54 14.48 0.39
N VAL A 67 14.40 14.17 1.03
CA VAL A 67 13.30 15.13 1.23
C VAL A 67 13.73 16.32 2.10
N ILE A 68 14.39 16.05 3.23
CA ILE A 68 14.87 17.12 4.12
C ILE A 68 15.89 17.99 3.40
N SER A 69 16.90 17.39 2.77
CA SER A 69 17.90 18.12 2.00
C SER A 69 17.27 18.95 0.89
N ALA A 70 16.29 18.40 0.17
CA ALA A 70 15.62 19.09 -0.92
C ALA A 70 14.90 20.35 -0.46
N PHE A 71 14.09 20.24 0.60
CA PHE A 71 13.35 21.39 1.10
C PHE A 71 14.25 22.45 1.74
N LEU A 72 15.32 22.06 2.43
CA LEU A 72 16.30 23.02 2.97
C LEU A 72 16.96 23.87 1.88
N HIS A 73 17.12 23.32 0.67
CA HIS A 73 17.72 24.02 -0.47
C HIS A 73 16.68 24.59 -1.45
N GLY A 74 15.39 24.59 -1.11
CA GLY A 74 14.33 25.12 -1.98
C GLY A 74 14.13 24.34 -3.29
N ARG A 75 14.58 23.08 -3.37
CA ARG A 75 14.41 22.21 -4.55
C ARG A 75 13.31 21.18 -4.34
N ARG A 76 12.78 20.63 -5.44
CA ARG A 76 11.86 19.48 -5.37
C ARG A 76 12.61 18.21 -4.96
N PRO A 77 12.07 17.40 -4.03
CA PRO A 77 12.65 16.10 -3.69
C PRO A 77 12.65 15.14 -4.88
N ASN A 78 13.76 14.47 -5.11
CA ASN A 78 13.92 13.44 -6.14
C ASN A 78 13.55 12.07 -5.56
N ILE A 79 12.24 11.82 -5.42
CA ILE A 79 11.69 10.54 -4.95
C ILE A 79 11.14 9.75 -6.14
N PRO A 80 11.49 8.46 -6.30
CA PRO A 80 10.95 7.64 -7.39
C PRO A 80 9.42 7.64 -7.42
N THR A 81 8.84 7.86 -8.60
CA THR A 81 7.39 7.76 -8.84
C THR A 81 7.01 6.50 -9.63
N TYR A 82 7.99 5.89 -10.30
CA TYR A 82 7.84 4.71 -11.14
C TYR A 82 7.61 3.42 -10.34
N SER A 83 7.21 2.35 -11.05
CA SER A 83 6.94 1.04 -10.46
C SER A 83 8.20 0.35 -9.90
N LEU A 84 8.05 -0.35 -8.78
CA LEU A 84 9.07 -1.21 -8.17
C LEU A 84 9.73 -2.18 -9.17
N CYS A 85 8.99 -2.59 -10.22
CA CYS A 85 9.52 -3.46 -11.27
C CYS A 85 10.81 -2.92 -11.90
N ILE A 86 10.96 -1.60 -12.04
CA ILE A 86 12.19 -1.01 -12.59
C ILE A 86 13.38 -1.28 -11.66
N GLU A 87 13.21 -1.15 -10.34
CA GLU A 87 14.28 -1.50 -9.38
C GLU A 87 14.60 -3.00 -9.40
N CYS A 88 13.58 -3.87 -9.44
CA CYS A 88 13.80 -5.31 -9.57
C CYS A 88 14.65 -5.65 -10.80
N LYS A 89 14.34 -5.05 -11.95
CA LYS A 89 15.09 -5.29 -13.20
C LYS A 89 16.49 -4.70 -13.17
N ARG A 90 16.66 -3.49 -12.63
CA ARG A 90 17.99 -2.87 -12.46
C ARG A 90 18.91 -3.67 -11.54
N GLN A 91 18.35 -4.40 -10.57
CA GLN A 91 19.11 -5.28 -9.67
C GLN A 91 19.26 -6.72 -10.19
N GLY A 92 18.74 -7.04 -11.38
CA GLY A 92 18.81 -8.40 -11.93
C GLY A 92 17.95 -9.43 -11.19
N ILE A 93 16.95 -9.00 -10.41
CA ILE A 93 16.08 -9.90 -9.64
C ILE A 93 15.12 -10.62 -10.61
N PRO A 94 15.14 -11.97 -10.67
CA PRO A 94 14.17 -12.73 -11.43
C PRO A 94 12.74 -12.43 -10.96
N CYS A 95 11.81 -12.21 -11.91
CA CYS A 95 10.44 -11.85 -11.57
C CYS A 95 9.74 -13.03 -10.86
N VAL A 96 9.40 -12.87 -9.58
CA VAL A 96 8.78 -13.92 -8.76
C VAL A 96 7.41 -14.36 -9.30
N MET A 97 6.65 -13.46 -9.93
CA MET A 97 5.37 -13.81 -10.58
C MET A 97 5.59 -14.72 -11.78
N VAL A 98 6.59 -14.43 -12.61
CA VAL A 98 6.83 -15.18 -13.86
C VAL A 98 7.58 -16.47 -13.58
N ALA A 99 8.63 -16.41 -12.76
CA ALA A 99 9.51 -17.55 -12.51
C ALA A 99 8.92 -18.56 -11.52
N ARG A 100 7.99 -18.14 -10.65
CA ARG A 100 7.50 -18.97 -9.54
C ARG A 100 5.98 -18.91 -9.34
N GLY A 101 5.24 -18.15 -10.14
CA GLY A 101 3.80 -17.97 -9.95
C GLY A 101 3.41 -17.20 -8.68
N VAL A 102 4.36 -16.56 -7.99
CA VAL A 102 4.08 -15.88 -6.71
C VAL A 102 3.43 -14.51 -6.95
N PRO A 103 2.21 -14.26 -6.45
CA PRO A 103 1.53 -12.96 -6.57
C PRO A 103 2.38 -11.81 -6.03
N CYS A 104 2.51 -10.71 -6.76
CA CYS A 104 3.36 -9.57 -6.39
C CYS A 104 2.71 -8.24 -6.80
N LEU A 105 2.59 -7.29 -5.87
CA LEU A 105 2.02 -5.96 -6.15
C LEU A 105 3.04 -4.98 -6.74
N GLY A 106 4.27 -5.42 -6.99
CA GLY A 106 5.36 -4.60 -7.52
C GLY A 106 4.98 -3.78 -8.76
N PRO A 107 4.22 -4.33 -9.75
CA PRO A 107 3.81 -3.59 -10.94
C PRO A 107 2.99 -2.32 -10.67
N VAL A 108 2.25 -2.29 -9.56
CA VAL A 108 1.39 -1.16 -9.19
C VAL A 108 1.91 -0.37 -8.00
N THR A 109 3.06 -0.76 -7.45
CA THR A 109 3.65 -0.15 -6.26
C THR A 109 4.80 0.79 -6.64
N ARG A 110 4.86 1.95 -6.00
CA ARG A 110 5.97 2.91 -6.15
C ARG A 110 7.30 2.29 -5.69
N ALA A 111 8.36 2.57 -6.43
CA ALA A 111 9.73 2.20 -6.10
C ALA A 111 10.29 2.97 -4.89
N GLY A 112 11.52 2.66 -4.48
CA GLY A 112 12.24 3.35 -3.41
C GLY A 112 12.58 2.46 -2.22
N CYS A 113 11.92 1.31 -2.04
CA CYS A 113 12.25 0.36 -0.97
C CYS A 113 13.46 -0.52 -1.30
N GLY A 114 14.03 -0.41 -2.51
CA GLY A 114 15.18 -1.19 -2.95
C GLY A 114 14.82 -2.61 -3.38
N ALA A 115 13.57 -2.86 -3.80
CA ALA A 115 13.08 -4.18 -4.20
C ALA A 115 13.28 -5.28 -3.14
N LEU A 116 13.15 -4.92 -1.85
CA LEU A 116 13.47 -5.80 -0.73
C LEU A 116 12.72 -7.14 -0.76
N CYS A 117 11.38 -7.14 -0.89
CA CYS A 117 10.61 -8.39 -0.84
C CYS A 117 10.93 -9.32 -2.02
N PRO A 118 10.95 -8.83 -3.29
CA PRO A 118 11.35 -9.65 -4.43
C PRO A 118 12.77 -10.21 -4.35
N LEU A 119 13.72 -9.48 -3.76
CA LEU A 119 15.10 -9.95 -3.56
C LEU A 119 15.14 -11.24 -2.73
N TYR A 120 14.25 -11.38 -1.75
CA TYR A 120 14.10 -12.59 -0.92
C TYR A 120 13.04 -13.56 -1.46
N GLY A 121 12.69 -13.46 -2.74
CA GLY A 121 11.79 -14.40 -3.40
C GLY A 121 10.31 -14.28 -3.00
N ARG A 122 9.90 -13.14 -2.42
CA ARG A 122 8.52 -12.86 -2.04
C ARG A 122 7.87 -11.82 -2.95
N GLY A 123 6.54 -11.86 -3.05
CA GLY A 123 5.76 -10.79 -3.65
C GLY A 123 5.92 -9.47 -2.88
N CYS A 124 5.87 -8.35 -3.59
CA CYS A 124 5.77 -7.03 -2.97
C CYS A 124 4.39 -6.86 -2.31
N TYR A 125 4.37 -6.26 -1.12
CA TYR A 125 3.16 -6.00 -0.33
C TYR A 125 2.53 -4.61 -0.54
N ALA A 126 3.00 -3.85 -1.54
CA ALA A 126 2.50 -2.49 -1.81
C ALA A 126 2.64 -1.46 -0.69
N CYS A 127 3.51 -1.68 0.30
CA CYS A 127 3.62 -0.80 1.47
C CYS A 127 4.16 0.63 1.16
N PHE A 128 4.69 0.86 -0.05
CA PHE A 128 5.10 2.18 -0.55
C PHE A 128 3.97 2.90 -1.31
N GLY A 129 2.78 2.29 -1.37
CA GLY A 129 1.62 2.85 -2.04
C GLY A 129 1.71 2.78 -3.57
N PRO A 130 0.68 3.32 -4.26
CA PRO A 130 0.61 3.25 -5.71
C PRO A 130 1.75 4.00 -6.38
N ALA A 131 2.24 3.43 -7.49
CA ALA A 131 3.09 4.13 -8.47
C ALA A 131 2.31 5.28 -9.14
N GLU A 132 2.97 6.05 -10.00
CA GLU A 132 2.36 7.19 -10.71
C GLU A 132 1.19 6.80 -11.61
N THR A 133 1.35 5.73 -12.40
CA THR A 133 0.33 5.21 -13.32
C THR A 133 0.00 3.74 -13.00
N PRO A 134 -0.57 3.45 -11.82
CA PRO A 134 -0.83 2.08 -11.39
C PRO A 134 -2.01 1.51 -12.19
N ASN A 135 -1.94 0.23 -12.55
CA ASN A 135 -3.08 -0.49 -13.15
C ASN A 135 -3.47 -1.74 -12.32
N PRO A 136 -4.11 -1.56 -11.14
CA PRO A 136 -4.56 -2.66 -10.29
C PRO A 136 -5.48 -3.62 -11.02
N ARG A 137 -6.42 -3.10 -11.82
CA ARG A 137 -7.40 -3.93 -12.55
C ARG A 137 -6.74 -4.93 -13.50
N ALA A 138 -5.73 -4.52 -14.25
CA ALA A 138 -4.98 -5.42 -15.12
C ALA A 138 -4.16 -6.44 -14.31
N LEU A 139 -3.55 -6.00 -13.20
CA LEU A 139 -2.78 -6.88 -12.33
C LEU A 139 -3.66 -7.96 -11.68
N SER A 140 -4.83 -7.61 -11.14
CA SER A 140 -5.80 -8.55 -10.58
C SER A 140 -6.25 -9.57 -11.62
N LYS A 141 -6.54 -9.15 -12.86
CA LYS A 141 -6.88 -10.09 -13.95
C LYS A 141 -5.75 -11.08 -14.21
N TYR A 142 -4.49 -10.65 -14.10
CA TYR A 142 -3.35 -11.55 -14.22
C TYR A 142 -3.25 -12.50 -13.01
N TRP A 143 -3.46 -12.01 -11.79
CA TRP A 143 -3.49 -12.86 -10.59
C TRP A 143 -4.60 -13.91 -10.62
N LYS A 144 -5.78 -13.59 -11.17
CA LYS A 144 -6.83 -14.60 -11.42
C LYS A 144 -6.35 -15.72 -12.33
N ARG A 145 -5.54 -15.42 -13.35
CA ARG A 145 -4.92 -16.45 -14.23
C ARG A 145 -3.85 -17.28 -13.51
N LEU A 146 -3.28 -16.76 -12.42
CA LEU A 146 -2.41 -17.51 -11.51
C LEU A 146 -3.19 -18.34 -10.48
N GLY A 147 -4.53 -18.29 -10.49
CA GLY A 147 -5.37 -19.05 -9.56
C GLY A 147 -5.59 -18.39 -8.20
N VAL A 148 -5.30 -17.10 -8.05
CA VAL A 148 -5.55 -16.37 -6.79
C VAL A 148 -7.05 -16.10 -6.62
N ALA A 149 -7.60 -16.35 -5.44
CA ALA A 149 -9.00 -16.05 -5.09
C ALA A 149 -9.27 -14.53 -5.01
N ASP A 150 -10.52 -14.10 -5.25
CA ASP A 150 -10.86 -12.67 -5.16
C ASP A 150 -10.72 -12.14 -3.72
N GLU A 151 -10.97 -12.97 -2.71
CA GLU A 151 -10.71 -12.65 -1.31
C GLU A 151 -9.22 -12.33 -1.06
N ASP A 152 -8.30 -13.15 -1.56
CA ASP A 152 -6.86 -12.94 -1.38
C ASP A 152 -6.36 -11.70 -2.15
N ILE A 153 -6.93 -11.44 -3.35
CA ILE A 153 -6.66 -10.20 -4.10
C ILE A 153 -7.11 -8.99 -3.27
N THR A 154 -8.30 -9.07 -2.69
CA THR A 154 -8.88 -7.99 -1.85
C THR A 154 -8.01 -7.72 -0.64
N ARG A 155 -7.61 -8.77 0.10
CA ARG A 155 -6.71 -8.68 1.26
C ARG A 155 -5.36 -8.06 0.88
N ALA A 156 -4.79 -8.45 -0.27
CA ALA A 156 -3.51 -7.93 -0.73
C ALA A 156 -3.55 -6.41 -0.98
N TYR A 157 -4.60 -5.89 -1.62
CA TYR A 157 -4.75 -4.45 -1.84
C TYR A 157 -5.05 -3.65 -0.57
N ARG A 158 -5.67 -4.28 0.44
CA ARG A 158 -6.02 -3.62 1.72
C ARG A 158 -4.88 -3.60 2.74
N ALA A 159 -3.89 -4.48 2.64
CA ALA A 159 -2.90 -4.72 3.71
C ALA A 159 -2.27 -3.45 4.34
N PHE A 160 -1.48 -2.68 3.57
CA PHE A 160 -0.68 -1.57 4.13
C PHE A 160 -1.13 -0.18 3.69
N THR A 161 -1.80 -0.08 2.55
CA THR A 161 -2.17 1.20 1.93
C THR A 161 -3.62 1.16 1.44
N ALA A 162 -4.49 0.58 2.27
CA ALA A 162 -5.91 0.37 2.00
C ALA A 162 -6.64 1.67 1.61
N GLY A 163 -6.28 2.79 2.23
CA GLY A 163 -6.87 4.09 1.96
C GLY A 163 -6.39 4.75 0.66
N ALA A 164 -5.35 4.21 0.01
CA ALA A 164 -4.89 4.76 -1.26
C ALA A 164 -5.92 4.47 -2.36
N GLU A 165 -6.39 5.52 -3.04
CA GLU A 165 -7.55 5.46 -3.94
C GLU A 165 -7.49 4.31 -4.96
N ALA A 166 -6.36 4.13 -5.64
CA ALA A 166 -6.18 3.08 -6.65
C ALA A 166 -6.38 1.67 -6.07
N PHE A 167 -5.90 1.43 -4.85
CA PHE A 167 -6.00 0.12 -4.20
C PHE A 167 -7.36 -0.08 -3.53
N ARG A 168 -7.92 0.98 -2.93
CA ARG A 168 -9.26 0.98 -2.36
C ARG A 168 -10.30 0.59 -3.40
N LYS A 169 -10.33 1.29 -4.54
CA LYS A 169 -11.26 1.05 -5.65
C LYS A 169 -11.19 -0.38 -6.19
N GLU A 170 -9.98 -0.90 -6.37
CA GLU A 170 -9.82 -2.28 -6.84
C GLU A 170 -10.29 -3.29 -5.79
N SER A 171 -9.93 -3.10 -4.51
CA SER A 171 -10.35 -4.01 -3.44
C SER A 171 -11.87 -4.07 -3.27
N GLU A 172 -12.56 -2.92 -3.28
CA GLU A 172 -14.03 -2.84 -3.21
C GLU A 172 -14.70 -3.46 -4.45
N THR A 173 -14.05 -3.37 -5.63
CA THR A 173 -14.56 -4.01 -6.85
C THR A 173 -14.48 -5.53 -6.76
N ARG A 174 -13.41 -6.07 -6.17
CA ARG A 174 -13.20 -7.51 -6.02
C ARG A 174 -14.08 -8.13 -4.96
N GLU A 175 -14.23 -7.47 -3.82
CA GLU A 175 -15.16 -7.87 -2.77
C GLU A 175 -16.60 -8.02 -3.29
N LYS A 176 -17.07 -7.08 -4.11
CA LYS A 176 -18.41 -7.17 -4.74
C LYS A 176 -18.53 -8.33 -5.72
N GLN A 177 -17.45 -8.72 -6.38
CA GLN A 177 -17.44 -9.84 -7.33
C GLN A 177 -17.44 -11.18 -6.59
N ASP A 178 -16.72 -11.26 -5.47
CA ASP A 178 -16.70 -12.42 -4.58
C ASP A 178 -18.08 -12.67 -3.97
N ALA A 179 -18.76 -11.61 -3.50
CA ALA A 179 -20.12 -11.71 -2.96
C ALA A 179 -21.21 -12.07 -3.98
N GLN A 180 -20.90 -12.09 -5.29
CA GLN A 180 -21.82 -12.41 -6.38
C GLN A 180 -21.59 -13.80 -7.00
N GLY A 181 -20.53 -14.51 -6.59
CA GLY A 181 -20.16 -15.85 -7.08
C GLY A 181 -20.37 -16.92 -6.02
#